data_AF-A3QA02-F1
#
_entry.id   AF-A3QA02-F1
#
_cell.length_a   1.000
_cell.length_b   1.000
_cell.length_c   1.000
_cell.angle_alpha   90.00
_cell.angle_beta   90.00
_cell.angle_gamma   90.00
#
_symmetry.space_group_name_H-M   'P 1'
#
loop_
_entity.id
_entity.type
_entity.pdbx_description
1 polymer ?
#
loop_
_entity_poly.entity_id
_entity_poly.type
_entity_poly.pdbx_seq_one_letter_code
_entity_poly.pdbx_strand_id
1 'polypeptide(L)' 'MAQLLDVIPNDAEIEAITAPKNPKAACELQHRREVKRRLEELLEEAALKRAMGGDFY' A
#
# COMPACT_ATOMS: atom_id res chain seq x y z
N MET A 1 -2.27 -23.24 -30.84
CA MET A 1 -1.39 -22.65 -29.82
C MET A 1 -2.13 -21.47 -29.22
N ALA A 2 -2.75 -21.62 -28.04
CA ALA A 2 -3.39 -20.49 -27.36
C ALA A 2 -2.30 -19.67 -26.68
N GLN A 3 -2.07 -18.44 -27.16
CA GLN A 3 -1.20 -17.48 -26.50
C GLN A 3 -2.00 -16.91 -25.33
N LEU A 4 -1.66 -17.29 -24.09
CA LEU A 4 -2.13 -16.56 -22.91
C LEU A 4 -1.48 -15.17 -22.99
N LEU A 5 -2.26 -14.18 -23.42
CA LEU A 5 -1.92 -12.79 -23.16
C LEU A 5 -2.12 -12.60 -21.66
N ASP A 6 -1.03 -12.37 -20.92
CA ASP A 6 -1.10 -11.86 -19.55
C ASP A 6 -1.66 -10.43 -19.65
N VAL A 7 -2.99 -10.33 -19.64
CA VAL A 7 -3.70 -9.05 -19.65
C VAL A 7 -3.46 -8.41 -18.29
N ILE A 8 -2.51 -7.48 -18.24
CA ILE A 8 -2.32 -6.60 -17.10
C ILE A 8 -3.55 -5.68 -17.06
N PRO A 9 -4.37 -5.73 -15.99
CA PRO A 9 -5.55 -4.88 -15.89
C PRO A 9 -5.12 -3.41 -15.88
N ASN A 10 -5.89 -2.55 -16.55
CA ASN A 10 -5.67 -1.12 -16.48
C ASN A 10 -6.09 -0.55 -15.12
N ASP A 11 -5.69 0.69 -14.82
CA ASP A 11 -5.94 1.29 -13.51
C ASP A 11 -7.43 1.33 -13.13
N ALA A 12 -8.33 1.55 -14.09
CA ALA A 12 -9.78 1.57 -13.86
C ALA A 12 -10.32 0.17 -13.52
N GLU A 13 -9.80 -0.87 -14.16
CA GLU A 13 -10.12 -2.27 -13.85
C GLU A 13 -9.60 -2.67 -12.46
N ILE A 14 -8.39 -2.22 -12.10
CA ILE A 14 -7.82 -2.44 -10.76
C ILE A 14 -8.68 -1.75 -9.70
N GLU A 15 -9.10 -0.50 -9.92
CA GLU A 15 -9.98 0.22 -9.00
C GLU A 15 -11.32 -0.48 -8.84
N ALA A 16 -11.92 -0.98 -9.93
CA ALA A 16 -13.19 -1.71 -9.87
C ALA A 16 -13.07 -3.03 -9.07
N ILE A 17 -11.93 -3.72 -9.16
CA ILE A 17 -11.67 -4.97 -8.43
C ILE A 17 -11.34 -4.70 -6.96
N THR A 18 -10.64 -3.60 -6.67
CA THR A 18 -10.18 -3.24 -5.31
C THR A 18 -11.18 -2.38 -4.53
N ALA A 19 -12.22 -1.87 -5.19
CA ALA A 19 -13.27 -1.07 -4.56
C ALA A 19 -14.05 -1.88 -3.50
N PRO A 20 -14.27 -1.30 -2.30
CA PRO A 20 -15.07 -1.95 -1.27
C PRO A 20 -16.53 -2.04 -1.69
N LYS A 21 -17.07 -3.27 -1.71
CA LYS A 21 -18.45 -3.55 -2.15
C LYS A 21 -19.52 -3.30 -1.07
N ASN A 22 -19.11 -2.99 0.16
CA ASN A 22 -20.00 -2.74 1.29
C ASN A 22 -19.37 -1.74 2.27
N PRO A 23 -20.16 -1.05 3.11
CA PRO A 23 -19.67 0.01 4.00
C PRO A 23 -18.68 -0.49 5.06
N LYS A 24 -18.81 -1.75 5.51
CA LYS A 24 -17.87 -2.34 6.47
C LYS A 24 -16.48 -2.53 5.84
N ALA A 25 -16.44 -3.07 4.63
CA ALA A 25 -15.21 -3.22 3.84
C ALA A 25 -14.56 -1.87 3.52
N ALA A 26 -15.36 -0.81 3.32
CA ALA A 26 -14.84 0.54 3.13
C ALA A 26 -14.16 1.06 4.40
N CYS A 27 -14.78 0.88 5.57
CA CYS A 27 -14.21 1.24 6.86
C CYS A 27 -12.93 0.46 7.17
N GLU A 28 -12.93 -0.86 6.93
CA GLU A 28 -11.73 -1.70 7.09
C GLU A 28 -10.61 -1.28 6.14
N LEU A 29 -10.92 -0.97 4.88
CA LEU A 29 -9.94 -0.49 3.91
C LEU A 29 -9.33 0.85 4.34
N GLN A 30 -10.16 1.78 4.83
CA GLN A 30 -9.69 3.05 5.36
C GLN A 30 -8.78 2.84 6.58
N HIS A 31 -9.18 1.98 7.52
CA HIS A 31 -8.38 1.68 8.70
C HIS A 31 -7.01 1.09 8.32
N ARG A 32 -6.98 0.15 7.36
CA ARG A 32 -5.73 -0.43 6.86
C ARG A 32 -4.83 0.61 6.20
N ARG A 33 -5.40 1.56 5.44
CA ARG A 33 -4.66 2.68 4.84
C ARG A 33 -4.06 3.60 5.90
N GLU A 34 -4.80 3.92 6.95
CA GLU A 34 -4.31 4.73 8.07
C GLU A 34 -3.17 4.04 8.84
N VAL A 35 -3.31 2.75 9.13
CA VAL A 35 -2.25 1.97 9.78
C VAL A 35 -1.00 1.92 8.91
N LYS A 36 -1.17 1.67 7.61
CA LYS A 36 -0.04 1.65 6.65
C LYS A 36 0.68 3.00 6.63
N ARG A 37 -0.05 4.12 6.53
CA ARG A 37 0.54 5.46 6.52
C ARG A 37 1.37 5.73 7.77
N ARG A 38 0.83 5.40 8.95
CA ARG A 38 1.57 5.56 10.23
C ARG A 38 2.84 4.71 10.28
N LEU A 39 2.80 3.50 9.75
CA LEU A 39 3.98 2.63 9.67
C LEU A 39 5.02 3.20 8.69
N GLU A 40 4.59 3.72 7.55
CA GLU A 40 5.48 4.38 6.58
C GLU A 40 6.14 5.62 7.19
N GLU A 41 5.38 6.47 7.88
CA GLU A 41 5.90 7.63 8.62
C GLU A 41 6.99 7.22 9.63
N LEU A 42 6.74 6.17 10.43
CA LEU A 42 7.72 5.66 11.41
C LEU A 42 8.96 5.06 10.75
N LEU A 43 8.81 4.38 9.61
CA LEU A 43 9.93 3.82 8.86
C LEU A 43 10.77 4.91 8.21
N GLU A 44 10.14 5.96 7.69
CA GLU A 44 10.83 7.14 7.16
C GLU A 44 11.62 7.84 8.27
N GLU A 45 11.02 8.05 9.45
CA GLU A 45 11.73 8.60 10.60
C GLU A 45 12.91 7.73 11.03
N ALA A 46 12.74 6.41 11.06
CA ALA A 46 13.81 5.47 11.41
C ALA A 46 14.94 5.49 10.38
N ALA A 47 14.59 5.55 9.09
CA ALA A 47 15.55 5.66 8.00
C ALA A 47 16.31 6.99 8.06
N LEU A 48 15.62 8.11 8.35
CA LEU A 48 16.23 9.42 8.56
C LEU A 48 17.18 9.41 9.76
N LYS A 49 16.78 8.84 10.91
CA LYS A 49 17.65 8.70 12.09
C LYS A 49 18.91 7.89 11.76
N ARG A 50 18.77 6.79 11.02
CA ARG A 50 19.90 5.98 10.57
C ARG A 50 20.83 6.75 9.64
N ALA A 51 20.27 7.51 8.69
CA ALA A 51 21.03 8.31 7.73
C ALA A 51 21.71 9.53 8.37
N MET A 52 21.12 10.14 9.41
CA MET A 52 21.66 11.34 10.07
C MET A 52 22.74 11.05 11.12
N GLY A 53 22.95 9.80 11.53
CA GLY A 53 23.98 9.49 12.53
C GLY A 53 23.89 8.11 13.16
N GLY A 54 23.48 7.09 12.40
CA GLY A 54 23.55 5.68 12.84
C GLY A 54 24.97 5.11 12.90
N ASP A 55 25.91 5.91 13.42
CA ASP A 55 27.22 5.48 13.91
C ASP A 55 27.45 6.14 15.28
N PHE A 56 26.54 5.87 16.21
CA PHE A 56 26.79 6.02 17.64
C PHE A 56 26.30 4.73 18.31
N TYR A 57 27.25 3.78 18.39
CA TYR A 57 27.32 2.53 19.16
C TYR A 57 26.02 1.88 19.64
#